data_AF-A0A1H4LK16-F1
#
_entry.id   AF-A0A1H4LK16-F1
#
_cell.length_a   1.000
_cell.length_b   1.000
_cell.length_c   1.000
_cell.angle_alpha   90.00
_cell.angle_beta   90.00
_cell.angle_gamma   90.00
#
_symmetry.space_group_name_H-M   'P 1'
#
loop_
_entity.id
_entity.type
_entity.pdbx_description
1 polymer ?
#
loop_
_entity_poly.entity_id
_entity_poly.type
_entity_poly.pdbx_seq_one_letter_code
_entity_poly.pdbx_strand_id
1 'polypeptide(L)'
;MSDNLTAWLAVLDQFERALDAADDTLDAEGFEPPAGPIPAELRARAEAVLARQQLMIGGLTASRAHVAREIAALRRVPTGRADVPAYLDIQG
;
A
#
# COMPACT_ATOMS: atom_id res chain seq x y z
N MET A 1 8.98 20.46 -28.61
CA MET A 1 8.39 19.36 -27.82
C MET A 1 6.88 19.48 -27.98
N SER A 2 6.14 18.41 -28.25
CA SER A 2 4.67 18.50 -28.36
C SER A 2 4.02 18.62 -26.97
N ASP A 3 2.87 19.28 -26.87
CA ASP A 3 2.16 19.44 -25.59
C ASP A 3 1.81 18.09 -24.96
N ASN A 4 1.41 17.11 -25.78
CA ASN A 4 1.15 15.74 -25.33
C ASN A 4 2.39 15.05 -24.74
N LEU A 5 3.57 15.24 -25.35
CA LEU A 5 4.82 14.68 -24.83
C LEU A 5 5.19 15.30 -23.47
N THR A 6 5.05 16.61 -23.35
CA THR A 6 5.32 17.33 -22.10
C THR A 6 4.39 16.89 -20.98
N ALA A 7 3.10 16.69 -21.27
CA ALA A 7 2.12 16.20 -20.30
C ALA A 7 2.45 14.78 -19.82
N TRP A 8 2.79 13.86 -20.73
CA TRP A 8 3.18 12.50 -20.37
C TRP A 8 4.49 12.43 -19.58
N LEU A 9 5.46 13.29 -19.89
CA LEU A 9 6.69 13.39 -19.10
C LEU A 9 6.39 13.80 -17.66
N ALA A 10 5.57 14.83 -17.45
CA ALA A 10 5.22 15.31 -16.12
C ALA A 10 4.53 14.22 -15.27
N VAL A 11 3.63 13.44 -15.89
CA VAL A 11 2.96 12.31 -15.24
C VAL A 11 3.96 11.21 -14.85
N LEU A 12 4.85 10.81 -15.75
CA LEU A 12 5.85 9.78 -15.44
C LEU A 12 6.84 10.24 -14.37
N ASP A 13 7.25 11.51 -14.40
CA ASP A 13 8.10 12.11 -13.36
C ASP A 13 7.40 12.10 -11.99
N GLN A 14 6.08 12.40 -11.96
CA GLN A 14 5.28 12.32 -10.74
C GLN A 14 5.23 10.89 -10.19
N PHE A 15 4.97 9.89 -11.05
CA PHE A 15 4.89 8.50 -10.64
C PHE A 15 6.23 7.95 -10.15
N GLU A 16 7.33 8.29 -10.82
CA GLU A 16 8.66 7.86 -10.39
C GLU A 16 9.04 8.50 -9.05
N ARG A 17 8.77 9.80 -8.87
CA ARG A 17 8.98 10.47 -7.58
C ARG A 17 8.17 9.81 -6.47
N ALA A 18 6.91 9.45 -6.74
CA ALA A 18 6.05 8.73 -5.81
C ALA A 18 6.57 7.32 -5.47
N LEU A 19 7.20 6.63 -6.43
CA LEU A 19 7.82 5.32 -6.20
C LEU A 19 9.13 5.40 -5.40
N ASP A 20 9.85 6.51 -5.51
CA ASP A 20 11.12 6.74 -4.79
C ASP A 20 10.88 7.27 -3.37
N ALA A 21 9.74 7.94 -3.16
CA ALA A 21 9.26 8.38 -1.86
C ALA A 21 8.80 7.17 -1.02
N ALA A 22 9.72 6.59 -0.26
CA ALA A 22 9.48 5.34 0.49
C ALA A 22 8.41 5.42 1.60
N ASP A 23 8.00 6.62 2.04
CA ASP A 23 7.12 6.80 3.20
C ASP A 23 6.33 8.12 3.19
N ASP A 24 6.38 8.91 2.11
CA ASP A 24 5.57 10.13 2.04
C ASP A 24 4.11 9.75 1.81
N THR A 25 3.22 10.47 2.50
CA THR A 25 1.79 10.48 2.18
C THR A 25 1.69 10.74 0.69
N LEU A 26 1.31 9.73 -0.09
CA LEU A 26 0.97 9.94 -1.49
C LEU A 26 -0.16 10.96 -1.46
N ASP A 27 0.17 12.22 -1.74
CA ASP A 27 -0.84 13.25 -1.90
C ASP A 27 -1.78 12.71 -2.97
N ALA A 28 -2.98 12.36 -2.54
CA ALA A 28 -4.05 11.91 -3.42
C ALA A 28 -4.61 13.11 -4.19
N GLU A 29 -3.73 13.99 -4.68
CA GLU A 29 -4.08 14.89 -5.75
C GLU A 29 -4.65 14.03 -6.88
N GLY A 30 -5.81 14.44 -7.39
CA GLY A 30 -6.51 13.69 -8.42
C GLY A 30 -5.58 13.49 -9.61
N PHE A 31 -5.34 12.23 -9.98
CA PHE A 31 -4.63 11.92 -11.21
C PHE A 31 -5.54 12.19 -12.40
N GLU A 32 -5.16 13.13 -13.26
CA GLU A 32 -5.80 13.36 -14.55
C GLU A 32 -4.88 12.83 -15.67
N PRO A 33 -5.31 11.82 -16.45
CA PRO A 33 -4.50 11.29 -17.53
C PRO A 33 -4.37 12.30 -18.67
N PRO A 34 -3.21 12.40 -19.34
CA PRO A 34 -3.06 13.25 -20.52
C PRO A 34 -4.03 12.83 -21.64
N ALA A 35 -4.58 13.80 -22.38
CA ALA A 35 -5.64 13.56 -23.37
C ALA A 35 -5.21 12.71 -24.58
N GLY A 36 -3.92 12.66 -24.91
CA GLY A 36 -3.40 11.91 -26.05
C GLY A 36 -2.80 10.55 -25.64
N PRO A 37 -2.61 9.64 -26.62
CA PRO A 37 -1.91 8.38 -26.35
C PRO A 37 -0.48 8.64 -25.90
N ILE A 38 0.10 7.68 -25.20
CA ILE A 38 1.50 7.75 -24.80
C ILE A 38 2.41 7.82 -26.05
N PRO A 39 3.33 8.80 -26.14
CA PRO A 39 4.34 8.84 -27.18
C PRO A 39 5.19 7.57 -27.20
N ALA A 40 5.52 7.07 -28.40
CA ALA A 40 6.27 5.81 -28.56
C ALA A 40 7.62 5.82 -27.83
N GLU A 41 8.28 6.97 -27.77
CA GLU A 41 9.53 7.20 -27.05
C GLU A 41 9.42 7.02 -25.53
N LEU A 42 8.22 7.21 -24.95
CA LEU A 42 7.97 7.04 -23.52
C LEU A 42 7.47 5.64 -23.15
N ARG A 43 7.18 4.77 -24.13
CA ARG A 43 6.56 3.46 -23.87
C ARG A 43 7.39 2.59 -22.92
N ALA A 44 8.69 2.46 -23.18
CA ALA A 44 9.58 1.67 -22.34
C ALA A 44 9.66 2.21 -20.89
N ARG A 45 9.62 3.54 -20.74
CA ARG A 45 9.62 4.20 -19.42
C ARG A 45 8.32 3.90 -18.66
N ALA A 46 7.17 4.02 -19.33
CA ALA A 46 5.88 3.70 -18.72
C ALA A 46 5.76 2.22 -18.32
N GLU A 47 6.27 1.30 -19.14
CA GLU A 47 6.33 -0.13 -18.80
C GLU A 47 7.19 -0.39 -17.56
N ALA A 48 8.34 0.29 -17.43
CA ALA A 48 9.19 0.18 -16.25
C ALA A 48 8.50 0.73 -14.99
N VAL A 49 7.83 1.88 -15.08
CA VAL A 49 7.04 2.46 -13.98
C VAL A 49 5.93 1.51 -13.55
N LEU A 50 5.17 0.96 -14.50
CA LEU A 50 4.10 0.01 -14.23
C LEU A 50 4.61 -1.25 -13.50
N ALA A 51 5.72 -1.82 -13.95
CA ALA A 51 6.33 -2.99 -13.32
C ALA A 51 6.73 -2.70 -11.86
N ARG A 52 7.32 -1.52 -11.59
CA ARG A 52 7.68 -1.09 -10.23
C ARG A 52 6.46 -0.91 -9.34
N GLN A 53 5.39 -0.28 -9.86
CA GLN A 53 4.13 -0.13 -9.12
C GLN A 53 3.49 -1.47 -8.77
N GLN A 54 3.50 -2.43 -9.70
CA GLN A 54 2.99 -3.79 -9.44
C GLN A 54 3.78 -4.51 -8.35
N LEU A 55 5.11 -4.38 -8.35
CA LEU A 55 5.96 -4.93 -7.28
C LEU A 55 5.67 -4.28 -5.93
N MET A 56 5.51 -2.95 -5.89
CA MET A 56 5.15 -2.21 -4.68
C MET A 56 3.80 -2.67 -4.10
N ILE A 57 2.77 -2.81 -4.94
CA ILE A 57 1.44 -3.33 -4.53
C ILE A 57 1.58 -4.75 -3.95
N GLY A 58 2.37 -5.59 -4.58
CA GLY A 58 2.66 -6.95 -4.08
C GLY A 58 3.29 -6.93 -2.68
N GLY A 59 4.31 -6.10 -2.49
CA GLY A 59 4.99 -5.93 -1.20
C GLY A 59 4.06 -5.38 -0.11
N LEU A 60 3.25 -4.36 -0.43
CA LEU A 60 2.28 -3.79 0.51
C LEU A 60 1.19 -4.81 0.90
N THR A 61 0.71 -5.59 -0.07
CA THR A 61 -0.29 -6.64 0.19
C THR A 61 0.27 -7.73 1.11
N ALA A 62 1.52 -8.16 0.88
CA ALA A 62 2.19 -9.13 1.74
C ALA A 62 2.40 -8.57 3.16
N SER A 63 2.86 -7.32 3.27
CA SER A 63 3.06 -6.62 4.54
C SER A 63 1.77 -6.48 5.33
N ARG A 64 0.68 -6.06 4.67
CA ARG A 64 -0.66 -6.01 5.26
C ARG A 64 -1.10 -7.38 5.78
N ALA A 65 -0.90 -8.45 5.00
CA ALA A 65 -1.25 -9.79 5.41
C ALA A 65 -0.42 -10.28 6.62
N HIS A 66 0.85 -9.88 6.71
CA HIS A 66 1.71 -10.17 7.84
C HIS A 66 1.20 -9.50 9.13
N VAL A 67 1.01 -8.18 9.11
CA VAL A 67 0.49 -7.41 10.26
C VAL A 67 -0.88 -7.91 10.70
N ALA A 68 -1.76 -8.28 9.76
CA ALA A 68 -3.06 -8.85 10.10
C ALA A 68 -2.96 -10.17 10.90
N ARG A 69 -1.95 -11.01 10.63
CA ARG A 69 -1.71 -12.24 11.40
C ARG A 69 -1.19 -11.94 12.80
N GLU A 70 -0.29 -10.97 12.95
CA GLU A 70 0.21 -10.52 14.25
C GLU A 70 -0.93 -9.99 15.13
N ILE A 71 -1.80 -9.13 14.57
CA ILE A 71 -2.99 -8.62 15.25
C ILE A 71 -3.91 -9.78 15.68
N ALA A 72 -4.14 -10.76 14.79
CA ALA A 72 -4.97 -11.92 15.11
C ALA A 72 -4.38 -12.77 16.24
N ALA A 73 -3.05 -12.89 16.33
CA ALA A 73 -2.38 -13.58 17.42
C ALA A 73 -2.55 -12.83 18.74
N LEU A 74 -2.32 -11.50 18.76
CA LEU A 74 -2.46 -10.67 19.95
C LEU A 74 -3.89 -10.67 20.50
N ARG A 75 -4.91 -10.67 19.62
CA ARG A 75 -6.32 -10.76 20.02
C ARG A 75 -6.70 -12.05 20.76
N ARG A 76 -5.90 -13.11 20.66
CA ARG A 76 -6.13 -14.38 21.37
C ARG A 76 -5.52 -14.41 22.76
N VAL A 77 -4.66 -13.44 23.10
CA VAL A 77 -4.09 -13.33 24.45
C VAL A 77 -5.21 -12.96 25.41
N PRO A 78 -5.52 -13.79 26.42
CA PRO A 78 -6.53 -13.47 27.41
C PRO A 78 -6.15 -12.19 28.17
N THR A 79 -6.96 -11.14 28.04
CA THR A 79 -6.86 -9.95 28.89
C THR A 79 -7.66 -10.24 30.15
N GLY A 80 -7.00 -10.86 31.12
CA GLY A 80 -7.66 -11.37 32.32
C GLY A 80 -8.33 -10.28 33.16
N ARG A 81 -9.57 -10.55 33.56
CA ARG A 81 -9.86 -10.70 34.99
C ARG A 81 -10.31 -12.14 35.22
N ALA A 82 -9.34 -13.03 35.37
CA ALA A 82 -9.54 -14.38 35.89
C ALA A 82 -9.52 -14.37 37.43
N ASP A 83 -10.13 -13.35 38.05
CA ASP A 83 -10.31 -13.27 39.50
C ASP A 83 -11.78 -13.51 39.80
N VAL A 84 -12.18 -14.78 40.02
CA VAL A 84 -12.77 -15.24 41.29
C VAL A 84 -12.60 -16.77 41.35
N PRO A 85 -11.93 -17.33 42.36
CA PRO A 85 -12.06 -18.75 42.68
C PRO A 85 -13.49 -18.99 43.17
N ALA A 86 -14.31 -19.71 42.40
CA ALA A 86 -15.58 -20.21 42.91
C ALA A 86 -15.29 -21.26 43.99
N TYR A 87 -15.43 -20.90 45.27
CA TYR A 87 -15.47 -21.87 46.35
C TYR A 87 -16.67 -22.79 46.12
N LEU A 88 -16.39 -24.03 45.75
CA LEU A 88 -17.37 -25.09 45.62
C LEU A 88 -17.67 -25.57 47.05
N ASP A 89 -18.78 -25.07 47.61
CA ASP A 89 -19.25 -25.47 48.93
C ASP A 89 -19.79 -26.91 48.84
N ILE A 90 -18.95 -27.87 49.20
CA ILE A 90 -19.34 -29.27 49.35
C ILE A 90 -19.92 -29.41 50.76
N GLN A 91 -21.24 -29.20 50.88
CA GLN A 91 -22.00 -29.53 52.08
C GLN A 91 -21.95 -31.06 52.28
N GLY A 92 -21.45 -31.47 53.45
CA GLY A 92 -21.48 -32.86 53.92
C GLY A 92 -22.80 -33.23 54.59
#